data_AF-A0A1U7VF03-F1
#
_entry.id   AF-A0A1U7VF03-F1
#
_cell.length_a   1.000
_cell.length_b   1.000
_cell.length_c   1.000
_cell.angle_alpha   90.00
_cell.angle_beta   90.00
_cell.angle_gamma   90.00
#
_symmetry.space_group_name_H-M   'P 1'
#
loop_
_entity.id
_entity.type
_entity.pdbx_description
1 polymer ?
#
loop_
_entity_poly.entity_id
_entity_poly.type
_entity_poly.pdbx_seq_one_letter_code
_entity_poly.pdbx_strand_id
1 'polypeptide(L)'
;MEQSSENSRASWKNMDVVKTFLESCIQEISLNGRLGSSLKADSWIKVKQNLETSHGFRVTQKQMKNHYDYLKEKYQAWLPITKKTGNIYDPTTNTILMSNSEWNEYIKAHPKAKALRTSPLPFLDLCTKFFEGSTST
;
A
#
# COMPACT_ATOMS: atom_id res chain seq x y z
N MET A 1 -23.63 23.93 -14.45
CA MET A 1 -23.74 23.27 -13.14
C MET A 1 -22.92 21.99 -13.24
N GLU A 2 -21.64 22.07 -12.85
CA GLU A 2 -20.70 20.97 -13.02
C GLU A 2 -20.84 20.02 -11.82
N GLN A 3 -21.46 18.87 -12.05
CA GLN A 3 -21.81 17.90 -11.01
C GLN A 3 -20.55 17.22 -10.46
N SER A 4 -20.14 17.68 -9.27
CA SER A 4 -19.83 16.85 -8.09
C SER A 4 -19.44 15.39 -8.37
N SER A 5 -18.16 15.16 -8.68
CA SER A 5 -17.54 13.82 -8.64
C SER A 5 -16.34 13.76 -7.69
N GLU A 6 -16.31 14.60 -6.65
CA GLU A 6 -15.15 14.69 -5.73
C GLU A 6 -15.15 13.67 -4.58
N ASN A 7 -16.14 12.77 -4.48
CA ASN A 7 -16.26 11.87 -3.32
C ASN A 7 -16.54 10.40 -3.66
N SER A 8 -16.25 9.95 -4.89
CA SER A 8 -16.24 8.52 -5.20
C SER A 8 -14.96 7.89 -4.64
N ARG A 9 -15.08 6.73 -3.96
CA ARG A 9 -13.90 5.95 -3.56
C ARG A 9 -13.21 5.46 -4.83
N ALA A 10 -11.93 5.78 -4.99
CA ALA A 10 -11.13 5.23 -6.08
C ALA A 10 -11.10 3.69 -5.98
N SER A 11 -11.42 3.01 -7.08
CA SER A 11 -11.46 1.55 -7.16
C SER A 11 -10.08 1.01 -7.52
N TRP A 12 -9.26 0.71 -6.51
CA TRP A 12 -7.92 0.12 -6.66
C TRP A 12 -7.98 -1.40 -6.88
N LYS A 13 -8.85 -1.86 -7.80
CA LYS A 13 -9.04 -3.28 -8.12
C LYS A 13 -8.17 -3.78 -9.26
N ASN A 14 -7.79 -2.88 -10.17
CA ASN A 14 -6.89 -3.21 -11.27
C ASN A 14 -5.46 -3.31 -10.72
N MET A 15 -4.87 -4.51 -10.79
CA MET A 15 -3.53 -4.76 -10.25
C MET A 15 -2.43 -4.07 -11.06
N ASP A 16 -2.63 -3.82 -12.36
CA ASP A 16 -1.67 -3.07 -13.17
C ASP A 16 -1.61 -1.60 -12.76
N VAL A 17 -2.76 -1.03 -12.37
CA VAL A 17 -2.85 0.32 -11.79
C VAL A 17 -2.12 0.38 -10.45
N VAL A 18 -2.34 -0.61 -9.57
CA VAL A 18 -1.67 -0.69 -8.26
C VAL A 18 -0.16 -0.87 -8.42
N LYS A 19 0.28 -1.71 -9.37
CA LYS A 19 1.69 -1.91 -9.70
C LYS A 19 2.33 -0.61 -10.16
N THR A 20 1.72 0.05 -11.14
CA THR A 20 2.21 1.32 -11.70
C THR A 20 2.24 2.41 -10.63
N PHE A 21 1.24 2.45 -9.74
CA PHE A 21 1.24 3.36 -8.60
C PHE A 21 2.46 3.15 -7.71
N LEU A 22 2.71 1.90 -7.28
CA LEU A 22 3.86 1.56 -6.44
C LEU A 22 5.19 1.88 -7.13
N GLU A 23 5.37 1.47 -8.38
CA GLU A 23 6.57 1.72 -9.18
C GLU A 23 6.84 3.22 -9.34
N SER A 24 5.80 4.00 -9.68
CA SER A 24 5.90 5.46 -9.81
C SER A 24 6.29 6.10 -8.49
N CYS A 25 5.70 5.65 -7.38
CA CYS A 25 6.03 6.20 -6.08
C CYS A 25 7.47 5.85 -5.66
N ILE A 26 7.94 4.63 -5.92
CA ILE A 26 9.33 4.20 -5.67
C ILE A 26 10.30 5.03 -6.50
N GLN A 27 10.01 5.21 -7.80
CA GLN A 27 10.83 6.02 -8.70
C GLN A 27 10.91 7.46 -8.22
N GLU A 28 9.79 8.07 -7.87
CA GLU A 28 9.74 9.44 -7.38
C GLU A 28 10.50 9.62 -6.06
N ILE A 29 10.43 8.65 -5.14
CA ILE A 29 11.23 8.66 -3.93
C ILE A 29 12.73 8.53 -4.24
N SER A 30 13.09 7.67 -5.19
CA SER A 30 14.49 7.48 -5.60
C SER A 30 15.08 8.74 -6.26
N LEU A 31 14.27 9.51 -6.99
CA LEU A 31 14.72 10.70 -7.70
C LEU A 31 14.68 11.96 -6.83
N ASN A 32 13.60 12.13 -6.06
CA ASN A 32 13.30 13.39 -5.38
C ASN A 32 13.37 13.27 -3.85
N GLY A 33 13.58 12.08 -3.30
CA GLY A 33 13.54 11.81 -1.87
C GLY A 33 12.12 11.81 -1.30
N ARG A 34 12.01 11.56 0.01
CA ARG A 34 10.75 11.66 0.75
C ARG A 34 10.57 13.03 1.39
N LEU A 35 9.31 13.38 1.65
CA LEU A 35 8.95 14.42 2.60
C LEU A 35 8.43 13.74 3.88
N GLY A 36 9.32 13.53 4.84
CA GLY A 36 9.03 12.73 6.04
C GLY A 36 8.62 11.30 5.65
N SER A 37 7.39 10.91 6.02
CA SER A 37 6.85 9.59 5.69
C SER A 37 5.91 9.57 4.46
N SER A 38 5.94 10.63 3.63
CA SER A 38 5.12 10.78 2.41
C SER A 38 5.96 11.23 1.21
N LEU A 39 5.33 11.33 0.04
CA LEU A 39 5.91 11.92 -1.17
C LEU A 39 5.76 13.44 -1.17
N LYS A 40 6.67 14.12 -1.88
CA LYS A 40 6.59 15.57 -2.16
C LYS A 40 5.38 15.90 -3.04
N ALA A 41 4.92 17.15 -3.01
CA ALA A 41 3.77 17.60 -3.79
C ALA A 41 3.95 17.36 -5.30
N ASP A 42 5.13 17.72 -5.84
CA ASP A 42 5.44 17.53 -7.27
C ASP A 42 5.49 16.04 -7.66
N SER A 43 5.99 15.19 -6.75
CA SER A 43 5.99 13.74 -6.95
C SER A 43 4.58 13.17 -7.04
N TRP A 44 3.64 13.67 -6.23
CA TRP A 44 2.24 13.26 -6.36
C TRP A 44 1.64 13.64 -7.72
N ILE A 45 2.00 14.81 -8.26
CA ILE A 45 1.52 15.25 -9.58
C ILE A 45 2.04 14.28 -10.66
N LYS A 46 3.32 13.91 -10.62
CA LYS A 46 3.91 12.96 -11.57
C LYS A 46 3.30 11.57 -11.47
N VAL A 47 3.09 11.06 -10.25
CA VAL A 47 2.41 9.77 -10.04
C VAL A 47 1.00 9.81 -10.63
N LYS A 48 0.24 10.88 -10.39
CA LYS A 48 -1.10 11.06 -10.97
C LYS A 48 -1.06 11.02 -12.50
N GLN A 49 -0.16 11.80 -13.11
CA GLN A 49 0.00 11.85 -14.56
C GLN A 49 0.35 10.47 -15.13
N ASN A 50 1.22 9.71 -14.47
CA ASN A 50 1.58 8.39 -14.95
C ASN A 50 0.42 7.39 -14.91
N LEU A 51 -0.39 7.44 -13.85
CA LEU A 51 -1.60 6.61 -13.74
C LEU A 51 -2.65 6.96 -14.81
N GLU A 52 -2.82 8.25 -15.10
CA GLU A 52 -3.75 8.70 -16.12
C GLU A 52 -3.28 8.34 -17.52
N THR A 53 -2.00 8.55 -17.85
CA THR A 53 -1.44 8.23 -19.17
C THR A 53 -1.37 6.73 -19.43
N SER A 54 -0.98 5.93 -18.43
CA SER A 54 -0.77 4.48 -18.61
C SER A 54 -2.07 3.68 -18.57
N HIS A 55 -3.05 4.11 -17.77
CA HIS A 55 -4.26 3.31 -17.48
C HIS A 55 -5.58 4.07 -17.66
N GLY A 56 -5.53 5.36 -18.03
CA GLY A 56 -6.71 6.22 -17.99
C GLY A 56 -7.25 6.43 -16.56
N PHE A 57 -6.45 6.11 -15.52
CA PHE A 57 -6.92 6.06 -14.14
C PHE A 57 -6.84 7.44 -13.48
N ARG A 58 -7.97 8.15 -13.49
CA ARG A 58 -8.08 9.48 -12.90
C ARG A 58 -8.32 9.42 -11.40
N VAL A 59 -7.35 9.93 -10.64
CA VAL A 59 -7.43 10.04 -9.17
C VAL A 59 -6.97 11.40 -8.66
N THR A 60 -7.52 11.80 -7.52
CA THR A 60 -7.07 12.97 -6.77
C THR A 60 -5.87 12.61 -5.90
N GLN A 61 -5.07 13.61 -5.54
CA GLN A 61 -3.97 13.42 -4.60
C GLN A 61 -4.45 12.87 -3.25
N LYS A 62 -5.65 13.25 -2.79
CA LYS A 62 -6.25 12.71 -1.58
C LYS A 62 -6.53 11.20 -1.71
N GLN A 63 -7.09 10.75 -2.84
CA GLN A 63 -7.32 9.33 -3.09
C GLN A 63 -6.02 8.53 -3.14
N MET A 64 -4.96 9.08 -3.76
CA MET A 64 -3.64 8.46 -3.78
C MET A 64 -3.01 8.37 -2.39
N LYS A 65 -3.07 9.45 -1.59
CA LYS A 65 -2.60 9.45 -0.19
C LYS A 65 -3.35 8.43 0.66
N ASN A 66 -4.67 8.36 0.54
CA ASN A 66 -5.46 7.35 1.24
C ASN A 66 -5.05 5.92 0.86
N HIS A 67 -4.75 5.68 -0.42
CA HIS A 67 -4.29 4.36 -0.87
C HIS A 67 -2.87 4.04 -0.37
N TYR A 68 -1.98 5.04 -0.40
CA TYR A 68 -0.65 4.96 0.19
C TYR A 68 -0.72 4.58 1.68
N ASP A 69 -1.53 5.31 2.47
CA ASP A 69 -1.68 5.05 3.91
C ASP A 69 -2.28 3.67 4.16
N TYR A 70 -3.27 3.26 3.35
CA TYR A 70 -3.83 1.91 3.40
C TYR A 70 -2.77 0.81 3.17
N LEU A 71 -1.92 0.97 2.14
CA LEU A 71 -0.84 0.03 1.86
C LEU A 71 0.23 0.04 2.97
N LYS A 72 0.56 1.22 3.49
CA LYS A 72 1.52 1.40 4.58
C LYS A 72 1.04 0.71 5.86
N GLU A 73 -0.20 0.95 6.29
CA GLU A 73 -0.80 0.30 7.46
C GLU A 73 -0.82 -1.22 7.29
N LYS A 74 -1.17 -1.71 6.10
CA LYS A 74 -1.19 -3.13 5.79
C LYS A 74 0.21 -3.74 5.84
N TYR A 75 1.23 -3.03 5.33
CA TYR A 75 2.63 -3.44 5.44
C TYR A 75 3.13 -3.45 6.90
N GLN A 76 2.78 -2.43 7.69
CA GLN A 76 3.14 -2.38 9.12
C GLN A 76 2.49 -3.49 9.95
N ALA A 77 1.29 -3.95 9.56
CA ALA A 77 0.65 -5.11 10.15
C ALA A 77 1.19 -6.45 9.60
N TRP A 78 1.83 -6.44 8.43
CA TRP A 78 2.42 -7.64 7.83
C TRP A 78 3.84 -7.89 8.37
N LEU A 79 4.63 -6.84 8.54
CA LEU A 79 6.04 -6.92 8.93
C LEU A 79 6.32 -7.66 10.26
N PRO A 80 5.53 -7.50 11.34
CA PRO A 80 5.73 -8.27 12.57
C PRO A 80 5.39 -9.75 12.40
N ILE A 81 4.45 -10.09 11.51
CA ILE A 81 4.05 -11.48 11.24
C ILE A 81 5.21 -12.22 10.56
N THR A 82 5.91 -11.58 9.63
CA THR A 82 7.04 -12.19 8.93
C THR A 82 8.30 -12.31 9.78
N LYS A 83 8.42 -11.48 10.82
CA LYS A 83 9.51 -11.55 11.79
C LYS A 83 9.27 -12.56 12.91
N LYS A 84 8.04 -13.04 13.10
CA LYS A 84 7.75 -14.06 14.11
C LYS A 84 8.32 -15.40 13.66
N THR A 85 9.04 -16.04 14.57
CA THR A 85 9.62 -17.36 14.38
C THR A 85 8.52 -18.43 14.39
N GLY A 86 8.62 -19.40 13.48
CA GLY A 86 7.80 -20.61 13.48
C GLY A 86 6.71 -20.65 12.40
N ASN A 87 7.09 -20.85 11.13
CA ASN A 87 6.22 -21.24 10.00
C ASN A 87 4.87 -20.52 9.83
N ILE A 88 4.64 -19.37 10.48
CA ILE A 88 3.36 -18.65 10.44
C ILE A 88 3.23 -17.78 9.19
N TYR A 89 4.26 -17.71 8.37
CA TYR A 89 4.27 -16.99 7.10
C TYR A 89 5.04 -17.79 6.05
N ASP A 90 4.39 -18.02 4.92
CA ASP A 90 5.02 -18.60 3.73
C ASP A 90 5.32 -17.46 2.73
N PRO A 91 6.62 -17.13 2.51
CA PRO A 91 7.01 -16.10 1.56
C PRO A 91 6.77 -16.49 0.10
N THR A 92 6.73 -17.79 -0.22
CA THR A 92 6.52 -18.27 -1.59
C THR A 92 5.10 -18.04 -2.05
N THR A 93 4.12 -18.29 -1.18
CA THR A 93 2.70 -18.07 -1.48
C THR A 93 2.16 -16.75 -0.95
N ASN A 94 2.98 -15.97 -0.24
CA ASN A 94 2.59 -14.76 0.48
C ASN A 94 1.38 -14.99 1.42
N THR A 95 1.37 -16.14 2.09
CA THR A 95 0.25 -16.60 2.92
C THR A 95 0.62 -16.57 4.40
N ILE A 96 -0.30 -16.07 5.22
CA ILE A 96 -0.16 -16.06 6.68
C ILE A 96 -0.87 -17.29 7.26
N LEU A 97 -0.09 -18.22 7.80
CA LEU A 97 -0.51 -19.50 8.37
C LEU A 97 -0.85 -19.35 9.86
N MET A 98 -1.77 -18.44 10.18
CA MET A 98 -2.30 -18.28 11.54
C MET A 98 -3.67 -18.93 11.68
N SER A 99 -3.94 -19.53 12.84
CA SER A 99 -5.26 -20.01 13.23
C SER A 99 -6.27 -18.86 13.39
N ASN A 100 -7.57 -19.19 13.41
CA ASN A 100 -8.62 -18.19 13.63
C ASN A 100 -8.47 -17.44 14.97
N SER A 101 -7.96 -18.12 16.02
CA SER A 101 -7.74 -17.51 17.33
C SER A 101 -6.61 -16.48 17.28
N GLU A 102 -5.47 -16.85 16.70
CA GLU A 102 -4.32 -15.96 16.51
C GLU A 102 -4.66 -14.75 15.66
N TRP A 103 -5.45 -14.93 14.60
CA TRP A 103 -5.99 -13.82 13.82
C TRP A 103 -6.84 -12.87 14.66
N ASN A 104 -7.71 -13.39 15.54
CA ASN A 104 -8.57 -12.54 16.38
C ASN A 104 -7.75 -11.73 17.39
N GLU A 105 -6.73 -12.32 18.00
CA GLU A 105 -5.81 -11.62 18.91
C GLU A 105 -4.97 -10.59 18.16
N TYR A 106 -4.43 -10.95 17.00
CA TYR A 106 -3.63 -10.05 16.18
C TYR A 106 -4.46 -8.86 15.67
N ILE A 107 -5.70 -9.09 15.23
CA ILE A 107 -6.61 -8.03 14.78
C ILE A 107 -7.04 -7.12 15.93
N LYS A 108 -7.15 -7.63 17.18
CA LYS A 108 -7.41 -6.77 18.35
C LYS A 108 -6.29 -5.74 18.55
N ALA A 109 -5.03 -6.15 18.39
CA ALA A 109 -3.88 -5.24 18.47
C ALA A 109 -3.68 -4.40 17.19
N HIS A 110 -4.03 -4.96 16.02
CA HIS A 110 -3.85 -4.36 14.71
C HIS A 110 -5.15 -4.46 13.89
N PRO A 111 -6.14 -3.58 14.10
CA PRO A 111 -7.44 -3.67 13.42
C PRO A 111 -7.35 -3.71 11.89
N LYS A 112 -6.33 -3.04 11.33
CA LYS A 112 -6.05 -2.99 9.88
C LYS A 112 -5.50 -4.31 9.32
N ALA A 113 -4.98 -5.21 10.17
CA ALA A 113 -4.57 -6.55 9.79
C ALA A 113 -5.74 -7.42 9.32
N LYS A 114 -7.00 -7.04 9.63
CA LYS A 114 -8.19 -7.73 9.12
C LYS A 114 -8.18 -7.81 7.59
N ALA A 115 -7.63 -6.80 6.91
CA ALA A 115 -7.51 -6.79 5.46
C ALA A 115 -6.47 -7.80 4.95
N LEU A 116 -5.42 -8.13 5.73
CA LEU A 116 -4.43 -9.16 5.37
C LEU A 116 -5.03 -10.56 5.34
N ARG A 117 -6.07 -10.81 6.15
CA ARG A 117 -6.76 -12.10 6.18
C ARG A 117 -7.54 -12.40 4.90
N THR A 118 -8.14 -11.38 4.28
CA THR A 118 -8.96 -11.54 3.07
C THR A 118 -8.19 -11.25 1.79
N SER A 119 -7.13 -10.46 1.87
CA SER A 119 -6.29 -10.09 0.74
C SER A 119 -4.85 -9.92 1.22
N PRO A 120 -3.88 -10.69 0.72
CA PRO A 120 -2.48 -10.47 1.04
C PRO A 120 -1.98 -9.12 0.49
N LEU A 121 -0.80 -8.70 0.93
CA LEU A 121 -0.19 -7.46 0.44
C LEU A 121 0.14 -7.62 -1.06
N PRO A 122 -0.40 -6.78 -1.96
CA PRO A 122 -0.09 -6.87 -3.38
C PRO A 122 1.36 -6.43 -3.63
N PHE A 123 2.04 -7.11 -4.57
CA PHE A 123 3.42 -6.79 -4.98
C PHE A 123 4.36 -6.61 -3.78
N LEU A 124 4.60 -7.72 -3.07
CA LEU A 124 5.34 -7.69 -1.81
C LEU A 124 6.73 -7.03 -1.94
N ASP A 125 7.46 -7.34 -3.01
CA ASP A 125 8.79 -6.77 -3.26
C ASP A 125 8.73 -5.26 -3.44
N LEU A 126 7.72 -4.77 -4.18
CA LEU A 126 7.50 -3.34 -4.36
C LEU A 126 7.13 -2.66 -3.05
N CYS A 127 6.20 -3.23 -2.28
CA CYS A 127 5.81 -2.67 -0.99
C CYS A 127 6.99 -2.66 0.01
N THR A 128 7.80 -3.72 0.04
CA THR A 128 8.99 -3.79 0.89
C THR A 128 9.97 -2.69 0.50
N LYS A 129 10.36 -2.61 -0.78
CA LYS A 129 11.22 -1.52 -1.28
C LYS A 129 10.65 -0.13 -0.99
N PHE A 130 9.33 0.00 -1.07
CA PHE A 130 8.63 1.27 -0.88
C PHE A 130 8.49 1.70 0.58
N PHE A 131 8.39 0.76 1.54
CA PHE A 131 8.11 1.10 2.95
C PHE A 131 9.28 0.80 3.91
N GLU A 132 10.19 -0.12 3.58
CA GLU A 132 11.34 -0.50 4.42
C GLU A 132 12.23 0.69 4.77
N GLY A 133 12.53 1.58 3.81
CA GLY A 133 13.28 2.80 4.09
C GLY A 133 12.48 3.91 4.81
N SER A 134 11.18 3.71 5.08
CA SER A 134 10.34 4.69 5.80
C SER A 134 10.22 4.37 7.29
N THR A 135 10.57 3.14 7.68
CA THR A 135 10.54 2.68 9.07
C THR A 135 11.89 2.95 9.73
N SER A 136 12.31 4.21 9.75
CA SER A 136 13.40 4.62 10.64
C SER A 136 12.80 5.04 11.97
N THR A 137 13.08 4.18 12.96
CA THR A 137 13.27 4.37 14.42
C THR A 137 12.68 5.61 15.08
#